data_AF-A0A8H3BWC3-F1
#
_entry.id   AF-A0A8H3BWC3-F1
#
_cell.length_a   1.000
_cell.length_b   1.000
_cell.length_c   1.000
_cell.angle_alpha   90.00
_cell.angle_beta   90.00
_cell.angle_gamma   90.00
#
_symmetry.space_group_name_H-M   'P 1'
#
loop_
_entity.id
_entity.type
_entity.pdbx_description
1 polymer ?
#
loop_
_entity_poly.entity_id
_entity_poly.type
_entity_poly.pdbx_seq_one_letter_code
_entity_poly.pdbx_strand_id
1 'polypeptide(L)'
;MMVSRQDSSTLLKLLWDDRTNFLKAFTFTSSPGTCGVFFLLWQWIYLEKDLGEHSDRNFLIISLNELIWRYILVHTTEQNVPMVQINNSLSPISSVWDKGRKTISLEDSQTIFKACSVRLAPSDPSVHTPLGPSGVPLLFRLVVQALHPGAVDLLPMVFRQSVDYMWGTVRVRDPEAPDEMLVDCFRILFDHYVMVSDYLHRRGISAQPVLEQLIIVMIESDLFDLVGTVLPLCDRAVKSFLRNFRTIVGYGQQRYIPREYLGEHCRYYIRDWFKFKCQLVLLSCGMSISGVDDLAKLKAYNPHYRWCDGVWEKPCT
;
A
#
# COMPACT_ATOMS: atom_id res chain seq x y z
N MET A 1 -13.39 -19.52 -30.95
CA MET A 1 -14.04 -20.50 -30.05
C MET A 1 -14.94 -19.71 -29.12
N MET A 2 -16.26 -19.86 -29.23
CA MET A 2 -17.21 -19.18 -28.34
C MET A 2 -17.49 -20.10 -27.15
N VAL A 3 -17.07 -19.69 -25.95
CA VAL A 3 -17.49 -20.33 -24.69
C VAL A 3 -18.95 -19.96 -24.45
N SER A 4 -19.79 -20.91 -24.03
CA SER A 4 -21.20 -20.61 -23.78
C SER A 4 -21.36 -19.67 -22.57
N ARG A 5 -22.43 -18.85 -22.56
CA ARG A 5 -22.75 -17.96 -21.42
C ARG A 5 -22.86 -18.73 -20.11
N GLN A 6 -23.48 -19.92 -20.16
CA GLN A 6 -23.66 -20.75 -18.99
C GLN A 6 -22.33 -21.26 -18.44
N ASP A 7 -21.41 -21.66 -19.32
CA ASP A 7 -20.09 -22.14 -18.91
C ASP A 7 -19.25 -21.01 -18.31
N SER A 8 -19.24 -19.82 -18.92
CA SER A 8 -18.53 -18.64 -18.40
C SER A 8 -19.05 -18.21 -17.04
N SER A 9 -20.38 -18.16 -16.88
CA SER A 9 -21.02 -17.82 -15.61
C SER A 9 -20.71 -18.86 -14.52
N THR A 10 -20.81 -20.15 -14.87
CA THR A 10 -20.51 -21.26 -13.95
C THR A 10 -19.04 -21.25 -13.53
N LEU A 11 -18.12 -21.05 -14.48
CA LEU A 11 -16.70 -20.94 -14.23
C LEU A 11 -16.38 -19.75 -13.31
N LEU A 12 -16.90 -18.57 -13.60
CA LEU A 12 -16.66 -17.39 -12.78
C LEU A 12 -17.16 -17.59 -11.35
N LYS A 13 -18.37 -18.15 -11.19
CA LYS A 13 -18.93 -18.45 -9.87
C LYS A 13 -18.07 -19.46 -9.12
N LEU A 14 -17.64 -20.55 -9.76
CA LEU A 14 -16.77 -21.55 -9.17
C LEU A 14 -15.44 -20.95 -8.70
N LEU A 15 -14.78 -20.18 -9.57
CA LEU A 15 -13.51 -19.52 -9.24
C LEU A 15 -13.69 -18.53 -8.09
N TRP A 16 -14.77 -17.75 -8.09
CA TRP A 16 -15.02 -16.77 -7.04
C TRP A 16 -15.38 -17.42 -5.71
N ASP A 17 -16.21 -18.48 -5.73
CA ASP A 17 -16.58 -19.19 -4.52
C ASP A 17 -15.36 -19.80 -3.84
N ASP A 18 -14.41 -20.31 -4.65
CA ASP A 18 -13.17 -20.95 -4.22
C ASP A 18 -11.92 -20.03 -4.36
N ARG A 19 -12.12 -18.71 -4.35
CA ARG A 19 -11.06 -17.71 -4.62
C ARG A 19 -9.82 -17.80 -3.71
N THR A 20 -9.96 -18.36 -2.51
CA THR A 20 -8.85 -18.58 -1.58
C THR A 20 -7.97 -19.73 -2.08
N ASN A 21 -8.56 -20.88 -2.42
CA ASN A 21 -7.80 -22.00 -2.97
C ASN A 21 -7.28 -21.72 -4.37
N PHE A 22 -8.02 -20.95 -5.18
CA PHE A 22 -7.51 -20.37 -6.42
C PHE A 22 -6.18 -19.64 -6.17
N LEU A 23 -6.15 -18.65 -5.26
CA LEU A 23 -4.93 -17.90 -4.99
C LEU A 23 -3.81 -18.81 -4.46
N LYS A 24 -4.11 -19.75 -3.56
CA LYS A 24 -3.13 -20.73 -3.07
C LYS A 24 -2.53 -21.55 -4.21
N ALA A 25 -3.36 -22.14 -5.06
CA ALA A 25 -2.91 -22.96 -6.17
C ALA A 25 -1.92 -22.19 -7.06
N PHE A 26 -2.25 -20.93 -7.40
CA PHE A 26 -1.38 -20.09 -8.21
C PHE A 26 -0.17 -19.50 -7.47
N THR A 27 -0.17 -19.50 -6.13
CA THR A 27 1.04 -19.16 -5.35
C THR A 27 2.09 -20.27 -5.45
N PHE A 28 1.68 -21.52 -5.64
CA PHE A 28 2.57 -22.69 -5.73
C PHE A 28 2.81 -23.18 -7.15
N THR A 29 2.10 -22.66 -8.15
CA THR A 29 2.19 -23.11 -9.54
C THR A 29 2.35 -21.93 -10.49
N SER A 30 3.31 -22.04 -11.39
CA SER A 30 3.43 -21.13 -12.53
C SER A 30 2.66 -21.75 -13.69
N SER A 31 1.37 -21.44 -13.82
CA SER A 31 0.58 -21.88 -14.97
C SER A 31 0.54 -20.76 -16.03
N PRO A 32 1.24 -20.92 -17.16
CA PRO A 32 1.05 -20.01 -18.29
C PRO A 32 -0.39 -20.12 -18.82
N GLY A 33 -0.92 -19.01 -19.34
CA GLY A 33 -2.19 -18.99 -20.08
C GLY A 33 -3.46 -18.69 -19.30
N THR A 34 -3.42 -18.53 -17.97
CA THR A 34 -4.60 -18.18 -17.17
C THR A 34 -5.12 -16.78 -17.50
N CYS A 35 -4.26 -15.85 -17.95
CA CYS A 35 -4.70 -14.56 -18.49
C CYS A 35 -5.69 -14.70 -19.66
N GLY A 36 -5.60 -15.78 -20.46
CA GLY A 36 -6.55 -16.08 -21.52
C GLY A 36 -7.96 -16.38 -20.99
N VAL A 37 -8.05 -17.07 -19.84
CA VAL A 37 -9.32 -17.31 -19.15
C VAL A 37 -9.92 -15.99 -18.66
N PHE A 38 -9.11 -15.14 -18.02
CA PHE A 38 -9.54 -13.82 -17.58
C PHE A 38 -10.00 -12.93 -18.74
N PHE A 39 -9.30 -12.98 -19.87
CA PHE A 39 -9.69 -12.27 -21.08
C PHE A 39 -11.05 -12.74 -21.60
N LEU A 40 -11.30 -14.05 -21.67
CA LEU A 40 -12.59 -14.58 -22.12
C LEU A 40 -13.74 -14.18 -21.17
N LEU A 41 -13.51 -14.25 -19.85
CA LEU A 41 -14.50 -13.83 -18.85
C LEU A 41 -14.77 -12.32 -18.92
N TRP A 42 -13.71 -11.50 -19.05
CA TRP A 42 -13.83 -10.07 -19.25
C TRP A 42 -14.61 -9.71 -20.51
N GLN A 43 -14.22 -10.32 -21.64
CA GLN A 43 -14.85 -10.11 -22.93
C GLN A 43 -16.34 -10.48 -22.87
N TRP A 44 -16.68 -11.60 -22.23
CA TRP A 44 -18.05 -12.03 -22.01
C TRP A 44 -18.86 -10.98 -21.25
N ILE A 45 -18.35 -10.49 -20.11
CA ILE A 45 -19.05 -9.49 -19.27
C ILE A 45 -19.24 -8.14 -19.99
N TYR A 46 -18.29 -7.74 -20.85
CA TYR A 46 -18.31 -6.43 -21.50
C TYR A 46 -19.02 -6.41 -22.86
N LEU A 47 -18.95 -7.49 -23.63
CA LEU A 47 -19.56 -7.55 -24.96
C LEU A 47 -21.01 -8.00 -24.91
N GLU A 48 -21.44 -8.73 -23.87
CA GLU A 48 -22.80 -9.23 -23.80
C GLU A 48 -23.76 -8.13 -23.31
N LYS A 49 -24.53 -7.57 -24.26
CA LYS A 49 -25.50 -6.50 -24.00
C LYS A 49 -26.72 -6.95 -23.19
N ASP A 50 -26.97 -8.26 -23.11
CA ASP A 50 -28.14 -8.91 -22.48
C ASP A 50 -27.85 -9.52 -21.09
N LEU A 51 -26.91 -8.95 -20.34
CA LEU A 51 -26.67 -9.32 -18.94
C LEU A 51 -27.77 -8.75 -18.02
N GLY A 52 -29.03 -9.16 -18.25
CA GLY A 52 -30.15 -9.10 -17.29
C GLY A 52 -30.30 -7.81 -16.46
N GLU A 53 -30.90 -7.95 -15.28
CA GLU A 53 -31.04 -6.87 -14.32
C GLU A 53 -29.67 -6.34 -13.85
N HIS A 54 -29.62 -5.07 -13.44
CA HIS A 54 -28.38 -4.42 -12.96
C HIS A 54 -27.68 -5.17 -11.81
N SER A 55 -28.41 -5.95 -11.01
CA SER A 55 -27.90 -6.75 -9.89
C SER A 55 -26.97 -7.89 -10.33
N ASP A 56 -27.36 -8.68 -11.34
CA ASP A 56 -26.58 -9.82 -11.83
C ASP A 56 -25.29 -9.35 -12.49
N ARG A 57 -25.35 -8.29 -13.29
CA ARG A 57 -24.17 -7.71 -13.93
C ARG A 57 -23.16 -7.20 -12.90
N ASN A 58 -23.62 -6.56 -11.82
CA ASN A 58 -22.75 -6.08 -10.76
C ASN A 58 -22.04 -7.24 -10.05
N PHE A 59 -22.75 -8.33 -9.75
CA PHE A 59 -22.13 -9.52 -9.16
C PHE A 59 -21.00 -10.08 -10.03
N LEU A 60 -21.23 -10.19 -11.34
CA LEU A 60 -20.22 -10.69 -12.28
C LEU A 60 -18.98 -9.79 -12.33
N ILE A 61 -19.18 -8.48 -12.41
CA ILE A 61 -18.08 -7.51 -12.44
C ILE A 61 -17.29 -7.53 -11.13
N ILE A 62 -17.98 -7.55 -9.99
CA ILE A 62 -17.33 -7.70 -8.69
C ILE A 62 -16.53 -9.00 -8.70
N SER A 63 -17.14 -10.13 -9.02
CA SER A 63 -16.49 -11.43 -8.95
C SER A 63 -15.23 -11.50 -9.82
N LEU A 64 -15.31 -10.99 -11.06
CA LEU A 64 -14.17 -10.94 -11.98
C LEU A 64 -13.07 -10.02 -11.45
N ASN A 65 -13.43 -8.83 -10.96
CA ASN A 65 -12.45 -7.90 -10.40
C ASN A 65 -11.73 -8.53 -9.19
N GLU A 66 -12.40 -9.32 -8.35
CA GLU A 66 -11.75 -10.01 -7.23
C GLU A 66 -10.66 -10.96 -7.68
N LEU A 67 -11.01 -11.78 -8.65
CA LEU A 67 -10.12 -12.79 -9.18
C LEU A 67 -8.94 -12.15 -9.90
N ILE A 68 -9.15 -11.07 -10.65
CA ILE A 68 -8.07 -10.33 -11.30
C ILE A 68 -7.10 -9.77 -10.28
N TRP A 69 -7.60 -9.09 -9.25
CA TRP A 69 -6.74 -8.49 -8.24
C TRP A 69 -5.94 -9.54 -7.48
N ARG A 70 -6.56 -10.68 -7.16
CA ARG A 70 -5.86 -11.84 -6.59
C ARG A 70 -4.81 -12.38 -7.56
N TYR A 71 -5.15 -12.48 -8.84
CA TYR A 71 -4.24 -12.99 -9.86
C TYR A 71 -3.04 -12.06 -10.10
N ILE A 72 -3.18 -10.75 -9.86
CA ILE A 72 -2.06 -9.79 -9.89
C ILE A 72 -0.95 -10.11 -8.87
N LEU A 73 -1.30 -10.80 -7.78
CA LEU A 73 -0.33 -11.25 -6.79
C LEU A 73 0.53 -12.43 -7.28
N VAL A 74 0.10 -13.16 -8.30
CA VAL A 74 0.67 -14.48 -8.65
C VAL A 74 0.92 -14.68 -10.13
N HIS A 75 0.49 -13.77 -11.01
CA HIS A 75 0.77 -13.92 -12.43
C HIS A 75 2.28 -13.82 -12.72
N THR A 76 2.68 -14.54 -13.75
CA THR A 76 4.03 -14.53 -14.29
C THR A 76 4.28 -13.29 -15.16
N THR A 77 5.55 -13.05 -15.49
CA THR A 77 6.02 -11.90 -16.29
C THR A 77 5.24 -11.74 -17.60
N GLU A 78 5.11 -12.82 -18.38
CA GLU A 78 4.49 -12.83 -19.70
C GLU A 78 3.00 -12.53 -19.68
N GLN A 79 2.36 -12.69 -18.51
CA GLN A 79 0.95 -12.41 -18.30
C GLN A 79 0.69 -10.99 -17.79
N ASN A 80 1.72 -10.22 -17.44
CA ASN A 80 1.58 -8.91 -16.82
C ASN A 80 0.83 -7.90 -17.72
N VAL A 81 1.28 -7.73 -18.96
CA VAL A 81 0.70 -6.77 -19.91
C VAL A 81 -0.82 -6.98 -20.12
N PRO A 82 -1.29 -8.19 -20.50
CA PRO A 82 -2.73 -8.40 -20.68
C PRO A 82 -3.51 -8.22 -19.37
N MET A 83 -2.97 -8.64 -18.23
CA MET A 83 -3.66 -8.47 -16.94
C MET A 83 -3.83 -7.00 -16.54
N VAL A 84 -2.80 -6.17 -16.76
CA VAL A 84 -2.86 -4.72 -16.53
C VAL A 84 -3.91 -4.08 -17.44
N GLN A 85 -4.00 -4.48 -18.70
CA GLN A 85 -5.01 -3.96 -19.64
C GLN A 85 -6.43 -4.31 -19.21
N ILE A 86 -6.67 -5.56 -18.81
CA ILE A 86 -7.98 -6.00 -18.30
C ILE A 86 -8.32 -5.21 -17.02
N ASN A 87 -7.39 -5.09 -16.08
CA ASN A 87 -7.60 -4.34 -14.84
C ASN A 87 -7.92 -2.86 -15.09
N ASN A 88 -7.20 -2.21 -16.00
CA ASN A 88 -7.43 -0.80 -16.33
C ASN A 88 -8.82 -0.57 -16.94
N SER A 89 -9.34 -1.53 -17.71
CA SER A 89 -10.70 -1.45 -18.27
C SER A 89 -11.81 -1.57 -17.21
N LEU A 90 -11.50 -2.19 -16.06
CA LEU A 90 -12.41 -2.36 -14.93
C LEU A 90 -12.37 -1.19 -13.92
N SER A 91 -11.34 -0.34 -13.99
CA SER A 91 -11.13 0.80 -13.10
C SER A 91 -12.35 1.71 -12.88
N PRO A 92 -13.17 2.03 -13.92
CA PRO A 92 -14.38 2.86 -13.74
C PRO A 92 -15.44 2.26 -12.80
N ILE A 93 -15.34 0.97 -12.46
CA ILE A 93 -16.34 0.21 -11.71
C ILE A 93 -15.88 -0.05 -10.26
N SER A 94 -14.74 0.53 -9.87
CA SER A 94 -14.14 0.35 -8.54
C SER A 94 -15.03 0.79 -7.36
N SER A 95 -16.07 1.60 -7.58
CA SER A 95 -17.04 1.99 -6.56
C SER A 95 -18.08 0.90 -6.24
N VAL A 96 -18.35 0.00 -7.18
CA VAL A 96 -19.28 -1.14 -7.01
C VAL A 96 -18.61 -2.26 -6.21
N TRP A 97 -17.31 -2.42 -6.43
CA TRP A 97 -16.42 -3.34 -5.73
C TRP A 97 -16.43 -3.17 -4.21
N ASP A 98 -16.51 -1.95 -3.69
CA ASP A 98 -16.51 -1.71 -2.25
C ASP A 98 -17.81 -2.16 -1.55
N LYS A 99 -18.89 -2.41 -2.30
CA LYS A 99 -20.22 -2.71 -1.75
C LYS A 99 -20.61 -4.19 -1.74
N GLY A 100 -20.01 -5.02 -2.60
CA GLY A 100 -20.47 -6.39 -2.85
C GLY A 100 -19.46 -7.50 -2.58
N ARG A 101 -18.42 -7.23 -1.80
CA ARG A 101 -17.36 -8.21 -1.53
C ARG A 101 -17.76 -9.27 -0.53
N LYS A 102 -17.25 -10.49 -0.75
CA LYS A 102 -17.36 -11.58 0.23
C LYS A 102 -16.49 -11.27 1.44
N THR A 103 -16.96 -11.73 2.59
CA THR A 103 -16.21 -11.62 3.84
C THR A 103 -14.87 -12.32 3.71
N ILE A 104 -13.82 -11.67 4.22
CA ILE A 104 -12.46 -12.19 4.24
C ILE A 104 -12.31 -13.08 5.47
N SER A 105 -12.02 -14.37 5.25
CA SER A 105 -11.67 -15.29 6.34
C SER A 105 -10.23 -15.06 6.79
N LEU A 106 -9.88 -15.58 7.97
CA LEU A 106 -8.49 -15.56 8.45
C LEU A 106 -7.52 -16.20 7.44
N GLU A 107 -7.88 -17.38 6.94
CA GLU A 107 -7.09 -18.12 5.97
C GLU A 107 -6.91 -17.34 4.66
N ASP A 108 -7.97 -16.69 4.20
CA ASP A 108 -7.95 -15.88 2.99
C ASP A 108 -7.03 -14.66 3.15
N SER A 109 -7.13 -13.97 4.29
CA SER A 109 -6.25 -12.87 4.66
C SER A 109 -4.78 -13.31 4.68
N GLN A 110 -4.46 -14.39 5.39
CA GLN A 110 -3.09 -14.92 5.45
C GLN A 110 -2.55 -15.29 4.06
N THR A 111 -3.41 -15.85 3.19
CA THR A 111 -3.03 -16.20 1.82
C THR A 111 -2.70 -14.95 1.00
N ILE A 112 -3.55 -13.91 1.08
CA ILE A 112 -3.32 -12.63 0.38
C ILE A 112 -2.01 -11.98 0.84
N PHE A 113 -1.77 -11.93 2.16
CA PHE A 113 -0.55 -11.34 2.71
C PHE A 113 0.72 -12.06 2.26
N LYS A 114 0.71 -13.40 2.28
CA LYS A 114 1.84 -14.21 1.80
C LYS A 114 2.07 -14.03 0.31
N ALA A 115 1.03 -14.06 -0.51
CA ALA A 115 1.15 -13.85 -1.95
C ALA A 115 1.66 -12.43 -2.27
N CYS A 116 1.17 -11.41 -1.55
CA CYS A 116 1.66 -10.03 -1.67
C CYS A 116 3.15 -9.93 -1.32
N SER A 117 3.56 -10.57 -0.24
CA SER A 117 4.96 -10.62 0.21
C SER A 117 5.88 -11.23 -0.85
N VAL A 118 5.50 -12.38 -1.40
CA VAL A 118 6.23 -13.04 -2.49
C VAL A 118 6.29 -12.14 -3.74
N ARG A 119 5.19 -11.45 -4.06
CA ARG A 119 5.14 -10.57 -5.25
C ARG A 119 6.01 -9.33 -5.11
N LEU A 120 6.09 -8.75 -3.91
CA LEU A 120 6.93 -7.57 -3.62
C LEU A 120 8.42 -7.93 -3.56
N ALA A 121 8.76 -9.15 -3.14
CA ALA A 121 10.13 -9.63 -3.07
C ALA A 121 10.26 -11.02 -3.71
N PRO A 122 10.19 -11.12 -5.06
CA PRO A 122 10.21 -12.40 -5.75
C PRO A 122 11.56 -13.08 -5.59
N SER A 123 11.56 -14.35 -5.18
CA SER A 123 12.78 -15.17 -5.08
C SER A 123 13.42 -15.44 -6.45
N ASP A 124 12.60 -15.48 -7.50
CA ASP A 124 13.04 -15.66 -8.89
C ASP A 124 12.47 -14.55 -9.79
N PRO A 125 13.25 -13.51 -10.09
CA PRO A 125 12.84 -12.41 -10.96
C PRO A 125 12.53 -12.83 -12.41
N SER A 126 13.00 -14.00 -12.86
CA SER A 126 12.73 -14.48 -14.22
C SER A 126 11.27 -14.90 -14.39
N VAL A 127 10.67 -15.48 -13.34
CA VAL A 127 9.27 -15.90 -13.31
C VAL A 127 8.35 -14.72 -13.00
N HIS A 128 8.76 -13.88 -12.04
CA HIS A 128 7.97 -12.76 -11.56
C HIS A 128 8.74 -11.45 -11.73
N THR A 129 8.65 -10.86 -12.92
CA THR A 129 9.25 -9.55 -13.17
C THR A 129 8.69 -8.53 -12.17
N PRO A 130 9.54 -7.67 -11.60
CA PRO A 130 9.11 -6.57 -10.76
C PRO A 130 7.95 -5.79 -11.40
N LEU A 131 6.94 -5.45 -10.61
CA LEU A 131 5.85 -4.59 -11.05
C LEU A 131 6.35 -3.18 -11.44
N GLY A 132 5.56 -2.46 -12.25
CA GLY A 132 5.80 -1.03 -12.40
C GLY A 132 5.65 -0.28 -11.06
N PRO A 133 6.03 1.01 -10.97
CA PRO A 133 5.83 1.84 -9.77
C PRO A 133 4.38 1.83 -9.25
N SER A 134 3.41 1.72 -10.16
CA SER A 134 1.97 1.64 -9.86
C SER A 134 1.51 0.30 -9.27
N GLY A 135 2.37 -0.73 -9.31
CA GLY A 135 2.06 -2.04 -8.77
C GLY A 135 2.02 -2.07 -7.24
N VAL A 136 2.95 -1.40 -6.55
CA VAL A 136 3.00 -1.44 -5.07
C VAL A 136 1.72 -0.88 -4.44
N PRO A 137 1.23 0.30 -4.81
CA PRO A 137 -0.02 0.81 -4.26
C PRO A 137 -1.21 -0.09 -4.57
N LEU A 138 -1.21 -0.74 -5.73
CA LEU A 138 -2.24 -1.71 -6.14
C LEU A 138 -2.23 -2.96 -5.24
N LEU A 139 -1.05 -3.55 -5.00
CA LEU A 139 -0.90 -4.68 -4.10
C LEU A 139 -1.29 -4.31 -2.67
N PHE A 140 -0.86 -3.15 -2.20
CA PHE A 140 -1.13 -2.71 -0.84
C PHE A 140 -2.61 -2.39 -0.60
N ARG A 141 -3.34 -1.98 -1.64
CA ARG A 141 -4.81 -1.88 -1.57
C ARG A 141 -5.46 -3.23 -1.25
N LEU A 142 -4.94 -4.35 -1.75
CA LEU A 142 -5.44 -5.69 -1.39
C LEU A 142 -5.16 -6.01 0.07
N VAL A 143 -3.99 -5.64 0.57
CA VAL A 143 -3.60 -5.83 1.96
C VAL A 143 -4.56 -5.10 2.89
N VAL A 144 -4.84 -3.82 2.63
CA VAL A 144 -5.82 -3.01 3.40
C VAL A 144 -7.19 -3.68 3.38
N GLN A 145 -7.60 -4.17 2.22
CA GLN A 145 -8.90 -4.80 2.01
C GLN A 145 -9.01 -6.19 2.66
N ALA A 146 -7.87 -6.87 2.85
CA ALA A 146 -7.78 -8.18 3.46
C ALA A 146 -7.45 -8.13 4.96
N LEU A 147 -7.46 -6.95 5.59
CA LEU A 147 -7.12 -6.79 7.01
C LEU A 147 -8.05 -7.63 7.90
N HIS A 148 -7.48 -8.67 8.51
CA HIS A 148 -8.16 -9.55 9.44
C HIS A 148 -7.45 -9.56 10.80
N PRO A 149 -8.18 -9.56 11.94
CA PRO A 149 -7.61 -9.63 13.30
C PRO A 149 -6.44 -10.58 13.48
N GLY A 150 -6.61 -11.84 13.04
CA GLY A 150 -5.61 -12.89 13.24
C GLY A 150 -4.48 -12.92 12.21
N ALA A 151 -4.40 -11.92 11.32
CA ALA A 151 -3.37 -11.84 10.28
C ALA A 151 -2.53 -10.56 10.36
N VAL A 152 -2.78 -9.68 11.34
CA VAL A 152 -2.09 -8.39 11.49
C VAL A 152 -0.59 -8.54 11.72
N ASP A 153 -0.14 -9.67 12.28
CA ASP A 153 1.28 -9.95 12.53
C ASP A 153 2.09 -10.10 11.22
N LEU A 154 1.42 -10.26 10.07
CA LEU A 154 2.05 -10.29 8.76
C LEU A 154 2.27 -8.89 8.17
N LEU A 155 1.65 -7.84 8.73
CA LEU A 155 1.77 -6.46 8.23
C LEU A 155 3.22 -5.94 8.22
N PRO A 156 4.04 -6.11 9.28
CA PRO A 156 5.39 -5.55 9.31
C PRO A 156 6.27 -6.05 8.16
N MET A 157 6.16 -7.34 7.81
CA MET A 157 6.89 -7.93 6.69
C MET A 157 6.46 -7.32 5.35
N VAL A 158 5.15 -7.27 5.09
CA VAL A 158 4.62 -6.71 3.83
C VAL A 158 4.96 -5.23 3.71
N PHE A 159 4.90 -4.49 4.82
CA PHE A 159 5.25 -3.08 4.89
C PHE A 159 6.74 -2.86 4.57
N ARG A 160 7.64 -3.66 5.15
CA ARG A 160 9.08 -3.59 4.84
C ARG A 160 9.32 -3.77 3.35
N GLN A 161 8.77 -4.85 2.79
CA GLN A 161 8.94 -5.18 1.38
C GLN A 161 8.37 -4.11 0.46
N SER A 162 7.25 -3.47 0.81
CA SER A 162 6.73 -2.36 0.02
C SER A 162 7.64 -1.13 0.09
N VAL A 163 8.26 -0.83 1.23
CA VAL A 163 9.25 0.26 1.32
C VAL A 163 10.51 -0.06 0.51
N ASP A 164 11.07 -1.26 0.65
CA ASP A 164 12.24 -1.73 -0.09
C ASP A 164 12.00 -1.65 -1.61
N TYR A 165 10.81 -2.03 -2.05
CA TYR A 165 10.40 -1.94 -3.43
C TYR A 165 10.42 -0.50 -3.96
N MET A 166 9.84 0.42 -3.18
CA MET A 166 9.78 1.83 -3.55
C MET A 166 11.19 2.44 -3.61
N TRP A 167 12.10 2.05 -2.71
CA TRP A 167 13.51 2.38 -2.81
C TRP A 167 14.13 1.89 -4.11
N GLY A 168 13.92 0.64 -4.47
CA GLY A 168 14.37 0.08 -5.75
C GLY A 168 13.86 0.90 -6.94
N THR A 169 12.59 1.28 -6.90
CA THR A 169 11.94 2.10 -7.94
C THR A 169 12.58 3.49 -8.06
N VAL A 170 12.87 4.16 -6.95
CA VAL A 170 13.54 5.47 -6.94
C VAL A 170 14.96 5.36 -7.48
N ARG A 171 15.69 4.28 -7.15
CA ARG A 171 17.10 4.09 -7.56
C ARG A 171 17.26 3.83 -9.05
N VAL A 172 16.30 3.13 -9.68
CA VAL A 172 16.33 2.81 -11.13
C VAL A 172 15.54 3.80 -11.97
N ARG A 173 15.03 4.87 -11.35
CA ARG A 173 14.26 5.91 -12.02
C ARG A 173 15.10 6.57 -13.12
N ASP A 174 14.49 6.74 -14.29
CA ASP A 174 15.00 7.62 -15.33
C ASP A 174 14.83 9.10 -14.91
N PRO A 175 15.92 9.89 -14.78
CA PRO A 175 15.84 11.31 -14.45
C PRO A 175 15.00 12.12 -15.44
N GLU A 176 14.95 11.69 -16.71
CA GLU A 176 14.24 12.40 -17.78
C GLU A 176 12.74 12.05 -17.83
N ALA A 177 12.32 10.99 -17.13
CA ALA A 177 10.91 10.60 -17.08
C ALA A 177 10.09 11.52 -16.16
N PRO A 178 8.81 11.80 -16.50
CA PRO A 178 7.93 12.61 -15.66
C PRO A 178 7.74 12.01 -14.27
N ASP A 179 7.98 12.82 -13.23
CA ASP A 179 7.85 12.41 -11.83
C ASP A 179 6.42 12.22 -11.35
N GLU A 180 5.44 12.74 -12.09
CA GLU A 180 4.03 12.78 -11.68
C GLU A 180 3.50 11.39 -11.29
N MET A 181 3.79 10.37 -12.11
CA MET A 181 3.35 9.00 -11.85
C MET A 181 3.97 8.44 -10.57
N LEU A 182 5.27 8.67 -10.35
CA LEU A 182 5.97 8.19 -9.16
C LEU A 182 5.39 8.84 -7.90
N VAL A 183 5.24 10.16 -7.93
CA VAL A 183 4.64 10.95 -6.85
C VAL A 183 3.23 10.47 -6.51
N ASP A 184 2.39 10.21 -7.51
CA ASP A 184 1.04 9.67 -7.28
C ASP A 184 1.07 8.27 -6.66
N CYS A 185 1.99 7.41 -7.10
CA CYS A 185 2.16 6.08 -6.50
C CYS A 185 2.53 6.17 -5.02
N PHE A 186 3.49 7.05 -4.67
CA PHE A 186 3.83 7.31 -3.28
C PHE A 186 2.63 7.82 -2.49
N ARG A 187 1.92 8.83 -3.00
CA ARG A 187 0.73 9.38 -2.32
C ARG A 187 -0.29 8.27 -1.99
N ILE A 188 -0.64 7.44 -2.97
CA ILE A 188 -1.61 6.35 -2.81
C ILE A 188 -1.11 5.29 -1.81
N LEU A 189 0.18 4.93 -1.86
CA LEU A 189 0.75 3.98 -0.90
C LEU A 189 0.69 4.52 0.54
N PHE A 190 1.01 5.80 0.74
CA PHE A 190 0.92 6.45 2.04
C PHE A 190 -0.54 6.59 2.52
N ASP A 191 -1.49 6.84 1.62
CA ASP A 191 -2.93 6.77 1.96
C ASP A 191 -3.28 5.39 2.54
N HIS A 192 -2.77 4.30 1.94
CA HIS A 192 -2.99 2.95 2.47
C HIS A 192 -2.28 2.69 3.80
N TYR A 193 -1.06 3.19 4.00
CA TYR A 193 -0.35 3.10 5.28
C TYR A 193 -1.12 3.78 6.42
N VAL A 194 -1.75 4.93 6.13
CA VAL A 194 -2.66 5.60 7.07
C VAL A 194 -3.85 4.69 7.38
N MET A 195 -4.50 4.09 6.37
CA MET A 195 -5.63 3.19 6.59
C MET A 195 -5.27 1.99 7.49
N VAL A 196 -4.09 1.40 7.31
CA VAL A 196 -3.58 0.33 8.19
C VAL A 196 -3.38 0.87 9.61
N SER A 197 -2.75 2.04 9.75
CA SER A 197 -2.48 2.64 11.05
C SER A 197 -3.79 2.96 11.80
N ASP A 198 -4.78 3.54 11.12
CA ASP A 198 -6.13 3.79 11.64
C ASP A 198 -6.79 2.50 12.11
N TYR A 199 -6.72 1.44 11.29
CA TYR A 199 -7.30 0.14 11.61
C TYR A 199 -6.70 -0.45 12.88
N LEU A 200 -5.37 -0.43 13.00
CA LEU A 200 -4.67 -0.93 14.19
C LEU A 200 -4.94 -0.05 15.40
N HIS A 201 -4.96 1.27 15.24
CA HIS A 201 -5.24 2.21 16.31
C HIS A 201 -6.64 1.99 16.91
N ARG A 202 -7.66 1.77 16.07
CA ARG A 202 -9.04 1.49 16.52
C ARG A 202 -9.16 0.17 17.31
N ARG A 203 -8.20 -0.74 17.18
CA ARG A 203 -8.12 -2.00 17.94
C ARG A 203 -7.40 -1.88 19.28
N GLY A 204 -6.80 -0.73 19.57
CA GLY A 204 -6.16 -0.42 20.83
C GLY A 204 -5.07 -1.44 21.21
N ILE A 205 -5.10 -1.89 22.47
CA ILE A 205 -4.03 -2.69 23.10
C ILE A 205 -3.71 -3.96 22.30
N SER A 206 -4.73 -4.64 21.74
CA SER A 206 -4.54 -5.89 20.99
C SER A 206 -3.65 -5.77 19.74
N ALA A 207 -3.53 -4.57 19.17
CA ALA A 207 -2.73 -4.30 17.98
C ALA A 207 -1.41 -3.59 18.30
N GLN A 208 -1.12 -3.34 19.58
CA GLN A 208 0.05 -2.57 20.01
C GLN A 208 1.38 -3.20 19.57
N PRO A 209 1.63 -4.51 19.75
CA PRO A 209 2.90 -5.11 19.32
C PRO A 209 3.15 -4.96 17.81
N VAL A 210 2.08 -5.01 17.01
CA VAL A 210 2.17 -4.83 15.55
C VAL A 210 2.49 -3.38 15.20
N LEU A 211 1.87 -2.40 15.89
CA LEU A 211 2.19 -0.99 15.70
C LEU A 211 3.65 -0.69 16.03
N GLU A 212 4.16 -1.26 17.13
CA GLU A 212 5.58 -1.14 17.51
C GLU A 212 6.49 -1.71 16.43
N GLN A 213 6.20 -2.92 15.93
CA GLN A 213 6.96 -3.53 14.83
C GLN A 213 6.90 -2.71 13.55
N LEU A 214 5.75 -2.12 13.21
CA LEU A 214 5.63 -1.25 12.03
C LEU A 214 6.51 -0.02 12.16
N ILE A 215 6.60 0.59 13.34
CA ILE A 215 7.48 1.74 13.57
C ILE A 215 8.95 1.33 13.42
N ILE A 216 9.34 0.19 13.99
CA ILE A 216 10.70 -0.35 13.83
C ILE A 216 11.00 -0.55 12.35
N VAL A 217 10.09 -1.15 11.59
CA VAL A 217 10.23 -1.33 10.15
C VAL A 217 10.38 0.02 9.42
N MET A 218 9.60 1.04 9.77
CA MET A 218 9.71 2.37 9.14
C MET A 218 11.10 2.99 9.35
N ILE A 219 11.68 2.80 10.54
CA ILE A 219 13.02 3.28 10.88
C ILE A 219 14.07 2.47 10.12
N GLU A 220 14.05 1.14 10.25
CA GLU A 220 15.06 0.24 9.69
C GLU A 220 15.04 0.14 8.17
N SER A 221 13.94 0.51 7.52
CA SER A 221 13.81 0.51 6.05
C SER A 221 14.05 1.91 5.46
N ASP A 222 14.57 2.84 6.27
CA ASP A 222 14.85 4.23 5.88
C ASP A 222 13.65 4.92 5.22
N LEU A 223 12.43 4.63 5.69
CA LEU A 223 11.21 5.22 5.10
C LEU A 223 11.26 6.74 5.15
N PHE A 224 11.88 7.30 6.20
CA PHE A 224 12.03 8.75 6.35
C PHE A 224 12.92 9.36 5.28
N ASP A 225 14.00 8.70 4.91
CA ASP A 225 14.88 9.16 3.84
C ASP A 225 14.25 8.97 2.48
N LEU A 226 13.45 7.91 2.31
CA LEU A 226 12.65 7.72 1.10
C LEU A 226 11.65 8.88 0.93
N VAL A 227 10.95 9.24 2.00
CA VAL A 227 10.04 10.39 2.03
C VAL A 227 10.82 11.68 1.72
N GLY A 228 11.97 11.90 2.34
CA GLY A 228 12.84 13.04 2.08
C GLY A 228 13.35 13.12 0.64
N THR A 229 13.57 11.97 -0.01
CA THR A 229 14.02 11.87 -1.40
C THR A 229 12.90 12.19 -2.39
N VAL A 230 11.68 11.75 -2.08
CA VAL A 230 10.51 11.92 -2.97
C VAL A 230 9.86 13.29 -2.77
N LEU A 231 9.95 13.88 -1.57
CA LEU A 231 9.29 15.13 -1.22
C LEU A 231 9.60 16.32 -2.17
N PRO A 232 10.85 16.54 -2.63
CA PRO A 232 11.18 17.59 -3.59
C PRO A 232 10.47 17.42 -4.93
N LEU A 233 10.04 16.20 -5.27
CA LEU A 233 9.33 15.90 -6.52
C LEU A 233 7.83 16.23 -6.43
N CYS A 234 7.31 16.45 -5.22
CA CYS A 234 5.88 16.49 -4.91
C CYS A 234 5.24 17.89 -4.98
N ASP A 235 5.66 18.80 -5.87
CA ASP A 235 5.36 20.26 -5.83
C ASP A 235 3.87 20.63 -5.61
N ARG A 236 2.91 19.80 -6.05
CA ARG A 236 1.45 19.97 -5.78
C ARG A 236 0.85 19.00 -4.76
N ALA A 237 1.48 17.85 -4.52
CA ALA A 237 0.98 16.76 -3.66
C ALA A 237 1.56 16.76 -2.23
N VAL A 238 2.55 17.62 -1.96
CA VAL A 238 3.25 17.75 -0.68
C VAL A 238 2.26 17.76 0.50
N LYS A 239 1.21 18.59 0.48
CA LYS A 239 0.32 18.74 1.64
C LYS A 239 -0.40 17.45 2.06
N SER A 240 -0.93 16.67 1.11
CA SER A 240 -1.63 15.41 1.42
C SER A 240 -0.65 14.36 1.92
N PHE A 241 0.48 14.25 1.24
CA PHE A 241 1.56 13.34 1.59
C PHE A 241 2.09 13.60 3.01
N LEU A 242 2.36 14.87 3.34
CA LEU A 242 2.83 15.28 4.66
C LEU A 242 1.79 15.09 5.76
N ARG A 243 0.51 15.30 5.47
CA ARG A 243 -0.57 15.00 6.40
C ARG A 243 -0.60 13.52 6.74
N ASN A 244 -0.57 12.65 5.73
CA ASN A 244 -0.61 11.20 5.90
C ASN A 244 0.58 10.69 6.70
N PHE A 245 1.77 11.17 6.33
CA PHE A 245 3.00 10.87 7.04
C PHE A 245 2.94 11.29 8.51
N ARG A 246 2.44 12.51 8.79
CA ARG A 246 2.20 12.97 10.17
C ARG A 246 1.24 12.08 10.93
N THR A 247 0.18 11.61 10.28
CA THR A 247 -0.80 10.71 10.90
C THR A 247 -0.14 9.39 11.30
N ILE A 248 0.60 8.75 10.39
CA ILE A 248 1.35 7.51 10.65
C ILE A 248 2.32 7.68 11.82
N VAL A 249 3.15 8.72 11.76
CA VAL A 249 4.13 9.04 12.82
C VAL A 249 3.45 9.41 14.13
N GLY A 250 2.33 10.15 14.06
CA GLY A 250 1.56 10.60 15.21
C GLY A 250 0.97 9.45 16.01
N TYR A 251 0.51 8.39 15.32
CA TYR A 251 0.06 7.16 15.97
C TYR A 251 1.19 6.46 16.74
N GLY A 252 2.42 6.50 16.24
CA GLY A 252 3.58 5.92 16.91
C GLY A 252 4.13 6.75 18.07
N GLN A 253 4.29 8.06 17.87
CA GLN A 253 5.05 8.93 18.79
C GLN A 253 4.36 9.22 20.13
N GLN A 254 3.04 9.10 20.26
CA GLN A 254 2.37 9.54 21.48
C GLN A 254 2.34 8.51 22.62
N ARG A 255 2.61 7.22 22.35
CA ARG A 255 2.53 6.17 23.39
C ARG A 255 3.49 4.97 23.26
N TYR A 256 4.07 4.69 22.09
CA TYR A 256 4.52 3.32 21.79
C TYR A 256 5.98 3.16 21.38
N ILE A 257 6.76 4.25 21.23
CA ILE A 257 8.19 4.13 20.90
C ILE A 257 9.00 4.31 22.19
N PRO A 258 9.72 3.28 22.67
CA PRO A 258 10.64 3.43 23.79
C PRO A 258 11.62 4.57 23.50
N ARG A 259 11.85 5.43 24.49
CA ARG A 259 12.74 6.60 24.34
C ARG A 259 14.15 6.17 23.96
N GLU A 260 14.62 5.03 24.46
CA GLU A 260 15.92 4.46 24.10
C GLU A 260 16.01 4.17 22.59
N TYR A 261 14.95 3.61 22.00
CA TYR A 261 14.89 3.25 20.57
C TYR A 261 14.93 4.48 19.65
N LEU A 262 14.23 5.57 20.03
CA LEU A 262 14.35 6.86 19.34
C LEU A 262 15.75 7.45 19.51
N GLY A 263 16.32 7.36 20.72
CA GLY A 263 17.64 7.90 21.02
C GLY A 263 18.78 7.18 20.31
N GLU A 264 18.64 5.89 20.03
CA GLU A 264 19.67 5.06 19.38
C GLU A 264 19.56 5.13 17.84
N HIS A 265 18.39 4.82 17.27
CA HIS A 265 18.24 4.77 15.82
C HIS A 265 17.97 6.11 15.18
N CYS A 266 17.31 7.02 15.88
CA CYS A 266 17.14 8.36 15.39
C CYS A 266 18.23 9.30 15.89
N ARG A 267 19.33 8.85 16.53
CA ARG A 267 20.35 9.77 17.08
C ARG A 267 20.93 10.74 16.05
N TYR A 268 21.22 10.21 14.86
CA TYR A 268 21.75 10.97 13.73
C TYR A 268 20.62 11.71 13.00
N TYR A 269 19.43 11.11 12.97
CA TYR A 269 18.26 11.72 12.35
C TYR A 269 17.62 12.79 13.22
N ILE A 270 17.66 12.79 14.55
CA ILE A 270 16.80 13.63 15.42
C ILE A 270 16.99 15.11 15.12
N ARG A 271 18.23 15.52 14.87
CA ARG A 271 18.57 16.91 14.53
C ARG A 271 18.07 17.28 13.12
N ASP A 272 18.15 16.37 12.17
CA ASP A 272 17.68 16.57 10.79
C ASP A 272 16.20 16.23 10.61
N TRP A 273 15.63 15.45 11.52
CA TRP A 273 14.24 15.05 11.65
C TRP A 273 13.44 16.20 12.22
N PHE A 274 14.00 16.95 13.17
CA PHE A 274 13.39 18.18 13.62
C PHE A 274 13.41 19.22 12.50
N LYS A 275 14.52 19.35 11.74
CA LYS A 275 14.57 20.21 10.55
C LYS A 275 13.60 19.75 9.47
N PHE A 276 13.53 18.45 9.21
CA PHE A 276 12.66 17.80 8.25
C PHE A 276 11.21 18.02 8.66
N LYS A 277 10.82 17.65 9.89
CA LYS A 277 9.50 17.92 10.49
C LYS A 277 9.14 19.40 10.43
N CYS A 278 10.07 20.30 10.74
CA CYS A 278 9.88 21.74 10.59
C CYS A 278 9.65 22.13 9.13
N GLN A 279 10.44 21.60 8.19
CA GLN A 279 10.21 21.72 6.75
C GLN A 279 8.83 21.18 6.36
N LEU A 280 8.40 20.04 6.89
CA LEU A 280 7.08 19.46 6.65
C LEU A 280 5.98 20.39 7.18
N VAL A 281 6.16 20.98 8.36
CA VAL A 281 5.22 21.95 8.91
C VAL A 281 5.13 23.17 7.99
N LEU A 282 6.28 23.74 7.62
CA LEU A 282 6.41 24.95 6.82
C LEU A 282 5.81 24.75 5.42
N LEU A 283 6.13 23.64 4.76
CA LEU A 283 5.55 23.23 3.47
C LEU A 283 4.04 22.96 3.58
N SER A 284 3.58 22.32 4.65
CA SER A 284 2.15 22.08 4.86
C SER A 284 1.34 23.37 5.05
N CYS A 285 1.99 24.39 5.63
CA CYS A 285 1.43 25.73 5.82
C CYS A 285 1.58 26.63 4.58
N GLY A 286 2.25 26.18 3.51
CA GLY A 286 2.48 26.98 2.30
C GLY A 286 3.47 28.14 2.48
N MET A 287 4.33 28.08 3.50
CA MET A 287 5.34 29.10 3.75
C MET A 287 6.68 28.69 3.14
N SER A 288 7.28 29.55 2.31
CA SER A 288 8.66 29.34 1.87
C SER A 288 9.60 29.67 3.02
N ILE A 289 10.59 28.81 3.28
CA ILE A 289 11.52 29.00 4.40
C ILE A 289 12.56 30.03 3.94
N SER A 290 12.31 31.29 4.24
CA SER A 290 13.29 32.36 4.10
C SER A 290 13.61 32.95 5.47
N GLY A 291 14.14 32.14 6.40
CA GLY A 291 14.80 32.67 7.61
C GLY A 291 14.70 31.82 8.88
N VAL A 292 15.68 32.02 9.77
CA VAL A 292 15.81 31.42 11.11
C VAL A 292 14.73 31.92 12.09
N ASP A 293 14.17 33.11 11.85
CA ASP A 293 13.17 33.74 12.73
C ASP A 293 11.79 33.06 12.72
N ASP A 294 11.40 32.46 11.60
CA ASP A 294 10.11 31.75 11.50
C ASP A 294 10.12 30.42 12.27
N LEU A 295 11.30 29.81 12.43
CA LEU A 295 11.50 28.62 13.25
C LEU A 295 11.32 28.93 14.74
N ALA A 296 11.81 30.08 15.20
CA ALA A 296 11.69 30.52 16.60
C ALA A 296 10.23 30.80 16.97
N LYS A 297 9.46 31.42 16.07
CA LYS A 297 8.02 31.65 16.24
C LYS A 297 7.24 30.34 16.31
N LEU A 298 7.53 29.37 15.43
CA LEU A 298 6.89 28.06 15.44
C LEU A 298 7.14 27.26 16.73
N LYS A 299 8.36 27.33 17.28
CA LYS A 299 8.72 26.72 18.57
C LYS A 299 7.93 27.33 19.75
N ALA A 300 7.66 28.63 19.72
CA ALA A 300 6.91 29.30 20.79
C ALA A 300 5.41 28.91 20.83
N TYR A 301 4.82 28.61 19.67
CA TYR A 301 3.38 28.41 19.49
C TYR A 301 2.87 26.98 19.70
N ASN A 302 3.69 25.94 19.55
CA ASN A 302 3.21 24.56 19.61
C ASN A 302 3.68 23.83 20.88
N PRO A 303 2.76 23.44 21.80
CA PRO A 303 3.07 22.72 23.04
C PRO A 303 3.88 21.44 22.84
N HIS A 304 3.72 20.81 21.66
CA HIS A 304 4.47 19.63 21.27
C HIS A 304 5.99 19.89 21.21
N TYR A 305 6.44 21.09 20.83
CA TYR A 305 7.87 21.42 20.77
C TYR A 305 8.48 21.58 22.16
N ARG A 306 7.76 22.17 23.12
CA ARG A 306 8.22 22.25 24.53
C ARG A 306 8.32 20.87 25.18
N TRP A 307 7.41 19.95 24.85
CA TRP A 307 7.46 18.58 25.33
C TRP A 307 8.67 17.82 24.77
N CYS A 308 8.98 18.00 23.48
CA CYS A 308 10.18 17.43 22.88
C CYS A 308 11.45 17.98 23.53
N ASP A 309 11.59 19.29 23.69
CA ASP A 309 12.79 19.90 24.29
C ASP A 309 13.02 19.40 25.74
N GLY A 310 11.95 19.25 26.53
CA GLY A 310 12.02 18.70 27.89
C GLY A 310 12.40 17.22 27.99
N VAL A 311 12.33 16.45 26.89
CA VAL A 311 12.79 15.04 26.84
C VAL A 311 14.29 14.94 26.58
N TRP A 312 14.91 15.96 25.98
CA TRP A 312 16.30 15.91 25.52
C TRP A 312 17.29 16.77 26.33
N GLU A 313 16.81 17.73 27.14
CA GLU A 313 17.66 18.53 28.03
C GLU A 313 18.10 17.82 29.31
N LYS A 314 17.62 16.60 29.57
CA LYS A 314 18.19 15.78 30.65
C LYS A 314 19.41 15.04 30.12
N PRO A 315 20.64 15.38 30.55
CA PRO A 315 21.78 14.51 30.30
C PRO A 315 21.46 13.14 30.90
N CYS A 316 21.58 12.08 30.10
CA CYS A 316 21.59 10.72 30.63
C CYS A 316 22.78 10.65 31.60
N THR A 317 22.46 10.51 32.88
CA THR A 317 23.40 10.10 33.93
C THR A 317 23.23 8.62 34.17
#